data_AF-A0A9F5ICR9-F1
#
_entry.id   AF-A0A9F5ICR9-F1
#
_cell.length_a   1.000
_cell.length_b   1.000
_cell.length_c   1.000
_cell.angle_alpha   90.00
_cell.angle_beta   90.00
_cell.angle_gamma   90.00
#
_symmetry.space_group_name_H-M   'P 1'
#
loop_
_entity.id
_entity.type
_entity.pdbx_description
1 polymer ?
#
loop_
_entity_poly.entity_id
_entity_poly.type
_entity_poly.pdbx_seq_one_letter_code
_entity_poly.pdbx_strand_id
1 'polypeptide(L)'
;MELKQDTFECELCGLTAPYSYYGQQPPNAYSVTLLEDCYVIKDPFTPEKDRILILGAQCSLCHKRVCVGPDCSLFYSKRFCLPCVNSHINEFPLEIEEDLKKKAHSKSSKKGDSKDLKKD
;
A
#
# COMPACT_ATOMS: atom_id res chain seq x y z
N MET A 1 8.91 12.15 27.63
CA MET A 1 7.63 12.44 26.95
C MET A 1 7.41 11.33 25.94
N GLU A 2 6.47 10.44 26.18
CA GLU A 2 6.12 9.38 25.24
C GLU A 2 5.42 10.02 24.03
N LEU A 3 6.00 9.81 22.84
CA LEU A 3 5.38 10.24 21.59
C LEU A 3 4.11 9.41 21.40
N LYS A 4 2.95 10.08 21.36
CA LYS A 4 1.68 9.44 21.02
C LYS A 4 1.82 8.86 19.61
N GLN A 5 1.97 7.54 19.51
CA GLN A 5 2.04 6.85 18.24
C GLN A 5 0.61 6.63 17.75
N ASP A 6 0.21 7.40 16.75
CA ASP A 6 -1.05 7.15 16.06
C ASP A 6 -0.91 5.88 15.20
N THR A 7 -2.03 5.20 14.97
CA THR A 7 -2.07 3.92 14.22
C THR A 7 -2.64 4.15 12.83
N PHE A 8 -1.94 3.68 11.82
CA PHE A 8 -2.42 3.55 10.45
C PHE A 8 -3.23 2.26 10.35
N GLU A 9 -4.36 2.31 9.66
CA GLU A 9 -5.17 1.15 9.33
C GLU A 9 -5.61 1.22 7.85
N CYS A 10 -5.31 0.17 7.09
CA CYS A 10 -5.79 0.03 5.72
C CYS A 10 -7.26 -0.40 5.71
N GLU A 11 -8.13 0.41 5.12
CA GLU A 11 -9.57 0.18 5.06
C GLU A 11 -9.99 -0.93 4.07
N LEU A 12 -9.03 -1.58 3.40
CA LEU A 12 -9.29 -2.71 2.50
C LEU A 12 -8.83 -4.05 3.06
N CYS A 13 -7.63 -4.12 3.63
CA CYS A 13 -7.07 -5.38 4.14
C CYS A 13 -6.90 -5.43 5.66
N GLY A 14 -7.21 -4.35 6.38
CA GLY A 14 -7.06 -4.28 7.83
C GLY A 14 -5.61 -4.23 8.32
N LEU A 15 -4.62 -4.04 7.42
CA LEU A 15 -3.22 -3.85 7.83
C LEU A 15 -3.13 -2.68 8.79
N THR A 16 -2.64 -2.95 10.00
CA THR A 16 -2.36 -1.93 11.01
C THR A 16 -0.86 -1.80 11.27
N ALA A 17 -0.41 -0.57 11.52
CA ALA A 17 0.95 -0.28 11.98
C ALA A 17 0.98 1.08 12.67
N PRO A 18 1.83 1.29 13.68
CA PRO A 18 2.06 2.65 14.19
C PRO A 18 2.63 3.52 13.06
N TYR A 19 2.35 4.82 13.05
CA TYR A 19 3.03 5.78 12.17
C TYR A 19 3.60 6.94 12.99
N SER A 20 4.70 7.52 12.51
CA SER A 20 5.38 8.65 13.17
C SER A 20 5.14 9.99 12.48
N TYR A 21 4.62 9.99 11.25
CA TYR A 21 4.35 11.21 10.49
C TYR A 21 3.30 10.97 9.39
N TYR A 22 2.51 12.01 9.11
CA TYR A 22 1.61 12.08 7.95
C TYR A 22 1.89 13.37 7.16
N GLY A 23 2.19 13.23 5.87
CA GLY A 23 2.39 14.37 4.96
C GLY A 23 3.47 14.12 3.90
N GLN A 24 3.77 15.16 3.10
CA GLN A 24 4.78 15.07 2.03
C GLN A 24 6.24 15.24 2.47
N GLN A 25 6.49 15.95 3.58
CA GLN A 25 7.84 16.32 4.04
C GLN A 25 8.18 15.70 5.41
N PRO A 26 8.47 14.39 5.47
CA PRO A 26 8.83 13.76 6.72
C PRO A 26 10.11 14.37 7.32
N PRO A 27 10.11 14.72 8.62
CA PRO A 27 11.15 15.55 9.25
C PRO A 27 12.56 14.97 9.24
N ASN A 28 12.70 13.64 9.05
CA ASN A 28 13.99 12.93 9.06
C ASN A 28 14.45 12.49 7.66
N ALA A 29 13.70 12.77 6.60
CA ALA A 29 14.08 12.42 5.23
C ALA A 29 14.85 13.57 4.58
N TYR A 30 16.06 13.86 5.07
CA TYR A 30 16.94 14.89 4.52
C TYR A 30 17.12 14.65 3.01
N SER A 31 16.50 15.50 2.17
CA SER A 31 16.49 15.51 0.69
C SER A 31 15.35 14.80 -0.07
N VAL A 32 14.33 14.22 0.58
CA VAL A 32 13.20 13.58 -0.14
C VAL A 32 11.86 14.25 0.19
N THR A 33 11.16 14.72 -0.84
CA THR A 33 9.74 15.15 -0.75
C THR A 33 8.88 14.10 -1.43
N LEU A 34 7.84 13.63 -0.74
CA LEU A 34 6.88 12.67 -1.28
C LEU A 34 5.90 13.37 -2.23
N LEU A 35 5.47 12.64 -3.26
CA LEU A 35 4.52 13.16 -4.25
C LEU A 35 3.07 13.24 -3.71
N GLU A 36 2.81 12.64 -2.55
CA GLU A 36 1.50 12.60 -1.90
C GLU A 36 1.66 12.59 -0.37
N ASP A 37 0.59 12.96 0.35
CA ASP A 37 0.57 12.84 1.81
C ASP A 37 0.53 11.35 2.21
N CYS A 38 1.62 10.88 2.79
CA CYS A 38 1.81 9.49 3.16
C CYS A 38 1.84 9.31 4.68
N TYR A 39 1.33 8.17 5.14
CA TYR A 39 1.58 7.67 6.49
C TYR A 39 2.93 6.97 6.49
N VAL A 40 3.87 7.45 7.32
CA VAL A 40 5.24 6.93 7.35
C VAL A 40 5.72 6.58 8.74
N ILE A 41 6.62 5.61 8.81
CA ILE A 41 7.43 5.29 9.98
C ILE A 41 8.90 5.52 9.70
N LYS A 42 9.71 5.67 10.76
CA LYS A 42 11.14 5.40 10.66
C LYS A 42 11.32 3.94 10.24
N ASP A 43 12.17 3.69 9.25
CA ASP A 43 12.43 2.35 8.72
C ASP A 43 12.92 1.42 9.85
N PRO A 44 12.13 0.41 10.25
CA PRO A 44 12.49 -0.48 11.34
C PRO A 44 13.59 -1.48 10.95
N PHE A 45 13.90 -1.60 9.65
CA PHE A 45 14.91 -2.51 9.13
C PHE A 45 16.28 -1.85 8.94
N THR A 46 16.33 -0.53 8.93
CA THR A 46 17.59 0.24 8.85
C THR A 46 17.62 1.44 9.81
N PRO A 47 17.53 1.21 11.14
CA PRO A 47 17.32 2.26 12.13
C PRO A 47 18.46 3.30 12.20
N GLU A 48 19.66 2.97 11.73
CA GLU A 48 20.83 3.85 11.74
C GLU A 48 20.82 4.88 10.59
N LYS A 49 19.98 4.69 9.55
CA LYS A 49 20.10 5.42 8.28
C LYS A 49 19.10 6.55 8.08
N ASP A 50 18.37 6.93 9.13
CA ASP A 50 17.25 7.91 9.10
C ASP A 50 16.34 7.75 7.87
N ARG A 51 16.12 6.50 7.48
CA ARG A 51 15.22 6.15 6.38
C ARG A 51 13.79 6.12 6.86
N ILE A 52 12.89 6.36 5.93
CA ILE A 52 11.45 6.26 6.15
C ILE A 52 10.91 5.04 5.41
N LEU A 53 9.86 4.45 5.95
CA LEU A 53 9.03 3.45 5.27
C LEU A 53 7.62 4.02 5.11
N ILE A 54 7.11 3.98 3.88
CA ILE A 54 5.74 4.41 3.55
C ILE A 54 4.80 3.23 3.79
N LEU A 55 3.81 3.43 4.68
CA LEU A 55 2.78 2.43 4.96
C LEU A 55 1.65 2.48 3.94
N GLY A 56 1.24 3.70 3.57
CA GLY A 56 0.09 3.95 2.71
C GLY A 56 -0.22 5.43 2.58
N ALA A 57 -1.30 5.73 1.87
CA ALA A 57 -1.85 7.08 1.72
C ALA A 57 -3.37 7.01 1.61
N GLN A 58 -4.02 8.16 1.46
CA GLN A 58 -5.44 8.22 1.14
C GLN A 58 -5.66 8.02 -0.36
N CYS A 59 -6.73 7.31 -0.73
CA CYS A 59 -7.17 7.25 -2.10
C CYS A 59 -7.58 8.64 -2.58
N SER A 60 -7.09 9.06 -3.74
CA SER A 60 -7.37 10.39 -4.31
C SER A 60 -8.81 10.62 -4.77
N LEU A 61 -9.63 9.57 -4.81
CA LEU A 61 -11.03 9.64 -5.23
C LEU A 61 -12.00 9.50 -4.04
N CYS A 62 -11.80 8.48 -3.18
CA CYS A 62 -12.71 8.21 -2.07
C CYS A 62 -12.14 8.51 -0.68
N HIS A 63 -10.91 9.01 -0.59
CA HIS A 63 -10.20 9.36 0.65
C HIS A 63 -9.96 8.23 1.67
N LYS A 64 -10.38 6.99 1.36
CA LYS A 64 -10.07 5.81 2.17
C LYS A 64 -8.55 5.63 2.32
N ARG A 65 -8.11 5.31 3.53
CA ARG A 65 -6.72 4.95 3.83
C ARG A 65 -6.41 3.57 3.26
N VAL A 66 -5.39 3.50 2.42
CA VAL A 66 -4.98 2.27 1.74
C VAL A 66 -3.47 2.09 1.80
N CYS A 67 -3.03 0.87 2.11
CA CYS A 67 -1.61 0.55 2.21
C CYS A 67 -0.94 0.49 0.84
N VAL A 68 0.40 0.45 0.83
CA VAL A 68 1.24 0.21 -0.37
C VAL A 68 1.10 -1.19 -0.98
N GLY A 69 0.31 -2.07 -0.37
CA GLY A 69 0.07 -3.40 -0.89
C GLY A 69 -0.55 -3.36 -2.29
N PRO A 70 -0.06 -4.18 -3.24
CA PRO A 70 -0.55 -4.21 -4.62
C PRO A 70 -2.00 -4.70 -4.75
N ASP A 71 -2.53 -5.31 -3.69
CA ASP A 71 -3.93 -5.75 -3.57
C ASP A 71 -4.85 -4.67 -2.97
N CYS A 72 -4.30 -3.53 -2.56
CA CYS A 72 -5.05 -2.46 -1.92
C CYS A 72 -4.99 -1.15 -2.72
N SER A 73 -3.84 -0.82 -3.30
CA SER A 73 -3.68 0.43 -4.02
C SER A 73 -2.74 0.35 -5.22
N LEU A 74 -2.91 1.33 -6.11
CA LEU A 74 -2.03 1.66 -7.23
C LEU A 74 -1.52 3.08 -7.03
N PHE A 75 -0.23 3.30 -7.21
CA PHE A 75 0.35 4.63 -7.34
C PHE A 75 0.71 4.88 -8.82
N TYR A 76 0.25 6.01 -9.36
CA TYR A 76 0.64 6.49 -10.69
C TYR A 76 1.16 7.94 -10.59
N SER A 77 0.26 8.92 -10.61
CA SER A 77 0.53 10.32 -10.24
C SER A 77 0.13 10.62 -8.79
N LYS A 78 -0.84 9.85 -8.30
CA LYS A 78 -1.35 9.82 -6.93
C LYS A 78 -1.77 8.38 -6.61
N ARG A 79 -2.11 8.10 -5.35
CA ARG A 79 -2.64 6.80 -4.94
C ARG A 79 -4.14 6.68 -5.13
N PHE A 80 -4.53 5.52 -5.64
CA PHE A 80 -5.93 5.11 -5.81
C PHE A 80 -6.12 3.74 -5.18
N CYS A 81 -7.22 3.54 -4.46
CA CYS A 81 -7.58 2.20 -3.99
C CYS A 81 -8.00 1.33 -5.18
N LEU A 82 -7.74 0.03 -5.13
CA LEU A 82 -8.11 -0.86 -6.24
C LEU A 82 -9.60 -0.81 -6.63
N PRO A 83 -10.57 -0.66 -5.70
CA PRO A 83 -11.96 -0.45 -6.08
C PRO A 83 -12.15 0.77 -7.00
N CYS A 84 -11.54 1.91 -6.66
CA CYS A 84 -11.61 3.10 -7.51
C CYS A 84 -10.87 2.92 -8.84
N VAL A 85 -9.72 2.24 -8.84
CA VAL A 85 -9.00 1.93 -10.10
C VAL A 85 -9.89 1.12 -11.04
N ASN A 86 -10.56 0.08 -10.54
CA ASN A 86 -11.42 -0.78 -11.36
C ASN A 86 -12.65 -0.03 -11.88
N SER A 87 -13.26 0.84 -11.06
CA SER A 87 -14.42 1.65 -11.48
C SER A 87 -14.08 2.71 -12.51
N HIS A 88 -12.83 3.19 -12.53
CA HIS A 88 -12.37 4.27 -13.40
C HIS A 88 -11.27 3.81 -14.37
N ILE A 89 -11.21 2.52 -14.70
CA ILE A 89 -10.06 1.92 -15.38
C ILE A 89 -9.78 2.57 -16.75
N ASN A 90 -10.84 2.96 -17.46
CA ASN A 90 -10.76 3.59 -18.79
C ASN A 90 -10.25 5.06 -18.73
N GLU A 91 -10.09 5.64 -17.54
CA GLU A 91 -9.52 6.98 -17.36
C GLU A 91 -8.00 6.91 -17.09
N PHE A 92 -7.46 5.73 -16.84
CA PHE A 92 -6.02 5.51 -16.70
C PHE A 92 -5.36 5.29 -18.07
N PRO A 93 -4.05 5.56 -18.20
CA PRO A 93 -3.30 5.19 -19.40
C PRO A 93 -3.41 3.68 -19.71
N LEU A 94 -3.38 3.33 -21.00
CA LEU A 94 -3.52 1.94 -21.46
C LEU A 94 -2.53 0.98 -20.80
N GLU A 95 -1.31 1.45 -20.52
CA GLU A 95 -0.26 0.67 -19.87
C GLU A 95 -0.70 0.18 -18.48
N ILE A 96 -1.44 0.99 -17.73
CA ILE A 96 -1.99 0.63 -16.42
C ILE A 96 -3.07 -0.44 -16.56
N GLU A 97 -3.94 -0.31 -17.57
CA GLU A 97 -4.96 -1.31 -17.84
C GLU A 97 -4.35 -2.68 -18.16
N GLU A 98 -3.32 -2.71 -19.01
CA GLU A 98 -2.63 -3.93 -19.41
C GLU A 98 -1.96 -4.61 -18.22
N ASP A 99 -1.29 -3.85 -17.36
CA ASP A 99 -0.60 -4.38 -16.19
C ASP A 99 -1.57 -4.97 -15.15
N LEU A 100 -2.75 -4.37 -14.99
CA LEU A 100 -3.79 -4.92 -14.12
C LEU A 100 -4.39 -6.20 -14.70
N LYS A 101 -4.60 -6.28 -16.03
CA LYS A 101 -5.04 -7.50 -16.71
C LYS A 101 -4.02 -8.63 -16.53
N LYS A 102 -2.72 -8.38 -16.72
CA LYS A 102 -1.65 -9.37 -16.51
C LYS A 102 -1.62 -9.90 -15.06
N LYS A 103 -1.81 -9.03 -14.08
CA LYS A 103 -1.87 -9.41 -12.65
C LYS A 103 -3.09 -10.28 -12.29
N ALA A 104 -4.20 -10.14 -13.00
CA ALA A 104 -5.37 -11.00 -12.78
C ALA A 104 -5.10 -12.45 -13.21
N HIS A 105 -4.36 -12.64 -14.31
CA HIS A 105 -4.05 -13.97 -14.85
C HIS A 105 -3.07 -14.79 -14.00
N SER A 106 -2.23 -14.17 -13.17
CA SER A 106 -1.27 -14.88 -12.32
C SER A 106 -1.86 -15.42 -11.01
N LYS A 107 -3.05 -14.96 -10.60
CA LYS A 107 -3.70 -15.38 -9.34
C LYS A 107 -4.55 -16.66 -9.45
N SER A 108 -4.83 -17.15 -10.66
CA SER A 108 -5.72 -18.31 -10.88
C SER A 108 -5.08 -19.69 -10.70
N SER A 109 -3.78 -19.78 -10.36
CA SER A 109 -3.05 -21.07 -10.34
C SER A 109 -2.77 -21.67 -8.95
N LYS A 110 -3.39 -21.18 -7.86
CA LYS A 110 -3.29 -21.81 -6.53
C LYS A 110 -4.66 -22.25 -6.01
N LYS A 111 -5.19 -23.35 -6.54
CA LYS A 111 -6.22 -24.16 -5.87
C LYS A 111 -5.54 -25.47 -5.45
N GLY A 112 -5.32 -25.62 -4.14
CA GLY A 112 -4.55 -26.73 -3.56
C GLY A 112 -5.24 -28.09 -3.74
N ASP A 113 -4.45 -29.11 -4.07
CA ASP A 113 -4.79 -30.52 -3.94
C ASP A 113 -4.42 -30.96 -2.52
N SER A 114 -5.42 -31.07 -1.64
CA SER A 114 -5.26 -31.74 -0.35
C SER A 114 -5.53 -33.22 -0.56
N LYS A 115 -4.48 -34.04 -0.65
CA LYS A 115 -4.61 -35.50 -0.56
C LYS A 115 -4.23 -35.96 0.84
N ASP A 116 -5.27 -36.37 1.55
CA ASP A 116 -5.28 -37.19 2.76
C ASP A 116 -4.24 -38.33 2.69
N LEU A 117 -3.29 -38.32 3.63
CA LEU A 117 -2.50 -39.51 3.94
C LEU A 117 -3.38 -40.44 4.78
N LYS A 118 -3.90 -41.51 4.15
CA LYS A 118 -4.36 -42.70 4.88
C LYS A 118 -3.18 -43.65 4.99
N LYS A 119 -2.68 -43.81 6.21
CA LYS A 119 -1.79 -44.90 6.62
C LYS A 119 -2.61 -45.79 7.53
N ASP A 120 -2.84 -47.03 7.10
CA ASP A 120 -2.77 -48.30 7.86
C ASP A 120 -3.36 -49.44 7.01
#